data_AF-A0A1W1BSW0-F1
#
_entry.id   AF-A0A1W1BSW0-F1
#
_cell.length_a   1.000
_cell.length_b   1.000
_cell.length_c   1.000
_cell.angle_alpha   90.00
_cell.angle_beta   90.00
_cell.angle_gamma   90.00
#
_symmetry.space_group_name_H-M   'P 1'
#
loop_
_entity.id
_entity.type
_entity.pdbx_description
1 polymer ?
#
loop_
_entity_poly.entity_id
_entity_poly.type
_entity_poly.pdbx_seq_one_letter_code
_entity_poly.pdbx_strand_id
1 'polypeptide(L)' 'MSSDFLNATLTANYLISLYGEKLDEGGFQRAWVKYELAEATNLNVGVVDYIGGNVLFDAIQDNDMVFVDVSYSF' A
#
# COMPACT_ATOMS: atom_id res chain seq x y z
N MET A 1 16.13 -11.38 31.98
CA MET A 1 14.69 -11.28 31.66
C MET A 1 14.60 -11.14 30.15
N SER A 2 14.89 -12.24 29.45
CA SER A 2 13.94 -13.00 28.61
C SER A 2 13.15 -12.08 27.69
N SER A 3 13.59 -12.02 26.43
CA SER A 3 12.84 -11.46 25.31
C SER A 3 11.65 -12.38 25.06
N ASP A 4 10.60 -12.21 25.86
CA ASP A 4 9.34 -12.90 25.62
C ASP A 4 8.82 -12.47 24.25
N PHE A 5 8.47 -13.47 23.43
CA PHE A 5 8.20 -13.39 22.00
C PHE A 5 7.26 -12.22 21.61
N LEU A 6 7.83 -11.06 21.27
CA LEU A 6 7.20 -10.16 20.32
C LEU A 6 7.23 -10.86 18.96
N ASN A 7 6.17 -11.62 18.64
CA ASN A 7 5.91 -12.06 17.27
C ASN A 7 5.58 -10.81 16.44
N ALA A 8 6.64 -10.10 16.06
CA ALA A 8 6.57 -8.94 15.20
C ALA A 8 6.82 -9.41 13.76
N THR A 9 5.77 -9.39 12.94
CA THR A 9 5.88 -9.73 11.52
C THR A 9 5.95 -8.46 10.70
N LEU A 10 6.98 -8.35 9.85
CA LEU A 10 7.11 -7.29 8.87
C LEU A 10 6.82 -7.86 7.47
N THR A 11 5.79 -7.35 6.80
CA THR A 11 5.41 -7.77 5.45
C THR A 11 5.47 -6.60 4.50
N ALA A 12 6.35 -6.66 3.51
CA ALA A 12 6.36 -5.73 2.38
C ALA A 12 5.42 -6.23 1.27
N ASN A 13 4.66 -5.32 0.68
CA ASN A 13 3.71 -5.62 -0.38
C ASN A 13 3.86 -4.62 -1.52
N TYR A 14 3.61 -5.09 -2.72
CA TYR A 14 3.57 -4.28 -3.93
C TYR A 14 2.42 -4.74 -4.82
N LEU A 15 1.70 -3.79 -5.38
CA LEU A 15 0.60 -4.01 -6.32
C LEU A 15 0.73 -3.01 -7.46
N ILE A 16 0.54 -3.49 -8.69
CA ILE A 16 0.41 -2.65 -9.87
C ILE A 16 -0.85 -3.07 -10.64
N SER A 17 -1.60 -2.09 -11.11
CA SER A 17 -2.75 -2.28 -11.99
C SER A 17 -2.61 -1.33 -13.17
N LEU A 18 -2.68 -1.87 -14.38
CA LEU A 18 -2.61 -1.13 -15.63
C LEU A 18 -3.83 -1.48 -16.48
N TYR A 19 -4.34 -0.50 -17.23
CA TYR A 19 -5.55 -0.61 -18.04
C TYR A 19 -5.23 -0.48 -19.54
N GLY A 20 -6.17 -0.92 -20.38
CA GLY A 20 -6.02 -0.97 -21.84
C GLY A 20 -5.50 -2.32 -22.33
N GLU A 21 -5.79 -2.64 -23.60
CA GLU A 21 -5.36 -3.91 -24.22
C GLU A 21 -3.83 -4.08 -24.20
N LYS A 22 -3.10 -2.97 -24.21
CA LYS A 22 -1.63 -2.92 -24.17
C LYS A 22 -1.08 -2.39 -22.86
N LEU A 23 -1.92 -2.24 -21.83
CA LEU A 23 -1.54 -1.69 -20.53
C LEU A 23 -1.06 -0.23 -20.60
N ASP A 24 -1.56 0.53 -21.57
CA ASP A 24 -1.16 1.90 -21.92
C ASP A 24 -2.23 2.97 -21.62
N GLU A 25 -3.39 2.58 -21.08
CA GLU A 25 -4.46 3.53 -20.72
C GLU A 25 -4.31 4.11 -19.31
N GLY A 26 -3.20 3.82 -18.63
CA GLY A 26 -2.91 4.28 -17.28
C GLY A 26 -3.26 3.25 -16.20
N GLY A 27 -3.22 3.67 -14.94
CA GLY A 27 -3.42 2.77 -13.81
C GLY A 27 -2.94 3.33 -12.49
N PHE A 28 -2.55 2.44 -11.58
CA PHE A 28 -1.94 2.83 -10.31
C PHE A 28 -0.96 1.77 -9.84
N GLN A 29 0.03 2.21 -9.06
CA GLN A 29 0.89 1.34 -8.29
C GLN A 29 0.82 1.69 -6.81
N ARG A 30 0.96 0.66 -5.97
CA ARG A 30 0.90 0.79 -4.51
C ARG A 30 2.00 -0.03 -3.89
N ALA A 31 2.78 0.60 -3.03
CA ALA A 31 3.77 -0.05 -2.19
C ALA A 31 3.42 0.20 -0.73
N TRP A 32 3.45 -0.83 0.11
CA TRP A 32 3.17 -0.67 1.52
C TRP A 32 3.83 -1.74 2.37
N VAL A 33 4.10 -1.37 3.61
CA VAL A 33 4.65 -2.24 4.63
C VAL A 33 3.61 -2.39 5.72
N LYS A 34 3.40 -3.64 6.13
CA LYS A 34 2.59 -4.03 7.28
C LYS A 34 3.51 -4.44 8.42
N TYR A 35 3.29 -3.87 9.59
CA TYR A 35 3.94 -4.25 10.83
C TYR A 35 2.89 -4.73 11.82
N GLU A 36 2.95 -6.01 12.14
CA GLU A 36 2.01 -6.67 13.03
C GLU A 36 2.64 -6.76 14.43
N LEU A 37 2.07 -6.04 15.39
CA LEU A 37 2.45 -6.07 16.80
C LEU A 37 1.45 -6.98 17.53
N ALA A 38 1.91 -8.18 17.92
CA ALA A 38 1.23 -9.20 18.73
C ALA A 38 -0.30 -9.08 18.93
N GLU A 39 -1.02 -10.08 18.40
CA GLU A 39 -2.44 -10.46 18.55
C GLU A 39 -3.53 -9.43 18.21
N ALA A 40 -3.25 -8.12 18.18
CA ALA A 40 -4.31 -7.13 18.04
C ALA A 40 -3.95 -5.86 17.27
N THR A 41 -2.68 -5.45 17.21
CA THR A 41 -2.32 -4.14 16.64
C THR A 41 -1.60 -4.28 15.30
N ASN A 42 -2.13 -3.62 14.27
CA ASN A 42 -1.53 -3.58 12.94
C ASN A 42 -1.22 -2.14 12.55
N LEU A 43 0.01 -1.91 12.08
CA LEU A 43 0.42 -0.65 11.47
C LEU A 43 0.68 -0.89 9.99
N ASN A 44 0.01 -0.14 9.12
CA ASN A 44 0.26 -0.13 7.68
C ASN A 44 0.74 1.25 7.25
N VAL A 45 1.85 1.31 6.53
CA VAL A 45 2.37 2.55 5.94
C VAL A 45 2.64 2.31 4.47
N GLY A 46 2.22 3.22 3.60
CA GLY A 46 2.45 3.05 2.18
C GLY A 46 2.16 4.28 1.34
N VAL A 47 2.34 4.07 0.04
CA VAL A 47 2.15 5.08 -1.00
C VAL A 47 1.31 4.51 -2.14
N VAL A 48 0.58 5.38 -2.82
CA VAL A 48 -0.11 5.12 -4.08
C VAL A 48 0.37 6.18 -5.08
N ASP A 49 0.76 5.73 -6.26
CA ASP A 49 1.17 6.56 -7.39
C ASP A 49 0.23 6.26 -8.56
N TYR A 50 -0.31 7.32 -9.16
CA TYR A 50 -1.27 7.22 -10.26
C TYR A 50 -0.56 7.38 -11.60
N ILE A 51 -0.74 6.40 -12.48
CA ILE A 51 -0.03 6.32 -13.76
C ILE A 51 -0.95 6.86 -14.85
N GLY A 52 -0.55 7.93 -15.53
CA GLY A 52 -1.24 8.51 -16.68
C GLY A 52 -1.29 7.56 -17.89
N GLY A 53 -2.11 7.90 -18.88
CA GLY A 53 -2.22 7.15 -20.15
C GLY A 53 -3.47 7.46 -20.96
N ASN A 54 -4.61 7.65 -20.28
CA ASN A 54 -5.84 8.15 -20.90
C ASN A 54 -6.36 9.39 -20.16
N VAL A 55 -7.38 10.05 -20.73
CA VAL A 55 -7.94 11.30 -20.17
C VAL A 55 -8.39 11.18 -18.71
N LEU A 56 -8.87 10.00 -18.28
CA LEU A 56 -9.30 9.79 -16.91
C LEU A 56 -8.11 9.66 -15.95
N PHE A 57 -7.08 8.89 -16.33
CA PHE A 57 -5.88 8.72 -15.52
C PHE A 57 -4.99 9.96 -15.53
N ASP A 58 -4.87 10.65 -16.66
CA ASP A 58 -4.13 11.90 -16.78
C ASP A 58 -4.69 12.99 -15.86
N ALA A 59 -6.01 12.98 -15.63
CA ALA A 59 -6.67 13.93 -14.73
C ALA A 59 -6.37 13.66 -13.25
N ILE A 60 -5.87 12.48 -12.89
CA ILE A 60 -5.57 12.08 -11.50
C ILE A 60 -4.10 11.70 -11.28
N GLN A 61 -3.25 11.73 -12.31
CA GLN A 61 -1.86 11.27 -12.24
C GLN A 61 -1.03 12.05 -11.20
N ASP A 62 -1.34 13.33 -10.98
CA ASP A 62 -0.63 14.17 -10.02
C ASP A 62 -1.21 14.09 -8.60
N ASN A 63 -2.13 13.16 -8.33
CA ASN A 63 -2.81 13.00 -7.05
C ASN A 63 -2.23 11.82 -6.24
N ASP A 64 -0.91 11.74 -6.14
CA ASP A 64 -0.23 10.73 -5.34
C ASP A 64 -0.64 10.80 -3.87
N MET A 65 -0.74 9.63 -3.23
CA MET A 65 -1.20 9.51 -1.85
C MET A 65 -0.16 8.81 -0.99
N VAL A 66 0.14 9.40 0.17
CA VAL A 66 0.82 8.72 1.28
C VAL A 66 -0.22 8.38 2.33
N PHE A 67 -0.21 7.15 2.85
CA PHE A 67 -1.16 6.72 3.87
C PHE A 67 -0.48 6.02 5.06
N VAL A 68 -1.10 6.18 6.22
CA VAL A 68 -0.80 5.45 7.45
C VAL A 68 -2.12 4.98 8.04
N ASP A 69 -2.21 3.68 8.35
CA ASP A 69 -3.36 3.06 8.99
C ASP A 69 -2.90 2.33 10.25
N VAL A 70 -3.57 2.60 11.37
CA VAL A 70 -3.35 1.92 12.65
C VAL A 70 -4.65 1.27 13.06
N SER A 71 -4.64 -0.05 13.15
CA SER A 71 -5.81 -0.85 13.46
C SER A 71 -5.57 -1.65 14.74
N TYR A 72 -6.57 -1.68 15.63
CA TYR A 72 -6.59 -2.51 16.84
C TYR A 72 -7.84 -3.40 16.84
N SER A 73 -7.68 -4.71 17.01
CA SER A 73 -8.77 -5.70 17.03
C SER A 73 -8.82 -6.45 18.37
N PHE A 74 -10.02 -6.59 18.97
CA PHE A 74 -10.27 -7.27 20.25
C PHE A 74 -11.09 -8.55 20.11
#